data_AF-Q112H3-F1
#
_entry.id   AF-Q112H3-F1
#
_cell.length_a   1.000
_cell.length_b   1.000
_cell.length_c   1.000
_cell.angle_alpha   90.00
_cell.angle_beta   90.00
_cell.angle_gamma   90.00
#
_symmetry.space_group_name_H-M   'P 1'
#
loop_
_entity.id
_entity.type
_entity.pdbx_description
1 polymer ?
#
loop_
_entity_poly.entity_id
_entity_poly.type
_entity_poly.pdbx_seq_one_letter_code
_entity_poly.pdbx_strand_id
1 'polypeptide(L)' 'MSETLKANTSVPTTQEKEIEEVIKGLEQYRERIINETLEQAKKVKIPKAKAMANLEQHPELSKIDQALNELRSATQHQMR' A
#
# COMPACT_ATOMS: atom_id res chain seq x y z
N MET A 1 38.33 15.81 -18.92
CA MET A 1 37.31 16.55 -18.15
C MET A 1 36.16 15.59 -17.95
N SER A 2 36.09 15.01 -16.77
CA SER A 2 35.21 13.88 -16.48
C SER A 2 33.75 14.31 -16.53
N GLU A 3 32.97 13.55 -17.29
CA GLU A 3 31.52 13.64 -17.41
C GLU A 3 30.89 13.88 -16.03
N THR A 4 30.20 15.01 -15.92
CA THR A 4 29.29 15.30 -14.83
C THR A 4 28.13 14.32 -14.96
N LEU A 5 28.18 13.28 -14.14
CA LEU A 5 27.05 12.42 -13.80
C LEU A 5 25.88 13.33 -13.38
N LYS A 6 24.99 13.60 -14.34
CA LYS A 6 23.69 14.18 -14.06
C LYS A 6 22.92 13.12 -13.29
N ALA A 7 23.02 13.17 -11.97
CA ALA A 7 22.00 12.63 -11.10
C ALA A 7 20.70 13.32 -11.52
N ASN A 8 19.94 12.66 -12.39
CA ASN A 8 18.58 13.04 -12.73
C ASN A 8 17.73 12.73 -11.51
N THR A 9 17.87 13.57 -10.49
CA THR A 9 16.93 13.62 -9.37
C THR A 9 15.70 14.31 -9.91
N SER A 10 14.83 13.54 -10.56
CA SER A 10 13.48 13.96 -10.88
C SER A 10 12.86 14.40 -9.57
N VAL A 11 12.73 15.71 -9.36
CA VAL A 11 12.01 16.24 -8.21
C VAL A 11 10.58 15.74 -8.40
N PRO A 12 10.03 14.90 -7.50
CA PRO A 12 8.66 14.45 -7.66
C PRO A 12 7.78 15.68 -7.74
N THR A 13 7.01 15.76 -8.81
CA THR A 13 5.96 16.76 -8.98
C THR A 13 5.02 16.71 -7.78
N THR A 14 4.36 17.83 -7.46
CA THR A 14 3.38 17.89 -6.35
C THR A 14 2.38 16.74 -6.38
N GLN A 15 1.98 16.32 -7.59
CA GLN A 15 1.09 15.19 -7.83
C GLN A 15 1.69 13.83 -7.43
N GLU A 16 2.96 13.57 -7.72
CA GLU A 16 3.63 12.32 -7.33
C GLU A 16 3.71 12.18 -5.81
N LYS A 17 4.01 13.29 -5.12
CA LYS A 17 4.06 13.32 -3.65
C LYS A 17 2.67 13.12 -3.02
N GLU A 18 1.63 13.70 -3.61
CA GLU A 18 0.25 13.48 -3.18
C GLU A 18 -0.16 12.01 -3.35
N ILE A 19 0.17 11.39 -4.49
CA ILE A 19 -0.12 9.98 -4.73
C ILE A 19 0.64 9.08 -3.75
N GLU A 20 1.92 9.37 -3.46
CA GLU A 20 2.72 8.61 -2.50
C GLU A 20 2.14 8.68 -1.07
N GLU A 21 1.70 9.86 -0.63
CA GLU A 21 1.05 10.02 0.68
C GLU A 21 -0.30 9.28 0.75
N VAL A 22 -1.08 9.27 -0.34
CA VAL A 22 -2.31 8.48 -0.42
C VAL A 22 -2.02 6.98 -0.37
N ILE A 23 -1.02 6.50 -1.12
CA ILE A 23 -0.58 5.09 -1.08
C ILE A 23 -0.19 4.71 0.34
N LYS A 24 0.62 5.52 1.00
CA LYS A 24 1.06 5.27 2.38
C LYS A 24 -0.11 5.22 3.37
N GLY A 25 -1.08 6.13 3.22
CA GLY A 25 -2.29 6.13 4.04
C GLY A 25 -3.13 4.85 3.85
N LEU A 26 -3.27 4.39 2.61
CA LEU A 26 -3.98 3.14 2.28
C LEU A 26 -3.26 1.91 2.85
N GLU A 27 -1.93 1.86 2.78
CA GLU A 27 -1.14 0.78 3.36
C GLU A 27 -1.25 0.71 4.88
N GLN A 28 -1.19 1.86 5.56
CA GLN A 28 -1.41 1.95 7.00
C GLN A 28 -2.83 1.50 7.38
N TYR A 29 -3.83 1.88 6.59
CA TYR A 29 -5.20 1.45 6.84
C TYR A 29 -5.39 -0.06 6.67
N ARG A 30 -4.78 -0.63 5.62
CA ARG A 30 -4.72 -2.08 5.40
C ARG A 30 -4.05 -2.81 6.56
N GLU A 31 -2.91 -2.32 7.04
CA GLU A 31 -2.21 -2.91 8.18
C GLU A 31 -3.06 -2.88 9.45
N ARG A 32 -3.77 -1.77 9.69
CA ARG A 32 -4.67 -1.64 10.83
C ARG A 32 -5.78 -2.71 10.81
N ILE A 33 -6.41 -2.95 9.67
CA ILE A 33 -7.45 -4.01 9.52
C ILE A 33 -6.88 -5.38 9.86
N ILE A 34 -5.67 -5.68 9.36
CA ILE A 34 -4.97 -6.93 9.64
C ILE A 34 -4.71 -7.07 11.14
N ASN A 35 -4.12 -6.04 11.75
CA ASN A 35 -3.76 -6.05 13.17
C ASN A 35 -5.00 -6.19 14.07
N GLU A 36 -6.06 -5.42 13.79
CA GLU A 36 -7.33 -5.51 14.52
C GLU A 36 -7.92 -6.93 14.41
N THR A 37 -7.94 -7.51 13.21
CA THR A 37 -8.48 -8.86 13.00
C THR A 37 -7.66 -9.93 13.72
N LEU A 38 -6.34 -9.83 13.70
CA LEU A 38 -5.46 -10.77 14.41
C LEU A 38 -5.58 -10.62 15.93
N GLU A 39 -5.71 -9.39 16.43
CA GLU A 39 -5.92 -9.14 17.85
C GLU A 39 -7.26 -9.71 18.32
N GLN A 40 -8.33 -9.49 17.56
CA GLN A 40 -9.64 -10.08 17.84
C GLN A 40 -9.59 -11.60 17.77
N ALA A 41 -8.98 -12.17 16.73
CA ALA A 41 -8.78 -13.62 16.61
C ALA A 41 -8.04 -14.21 17.82
N LYS A 42 -7.01 -13.52 18.34
CA LYS A 42 -6.30 -13.93 19.55
C LYS A 42 -7.22 -13.91 20.77
N LYS A 43 -8.05 -12.86 20.93
CA LYS A 43 -9.01 -12.74 22.05
C LYS A 43 -10.02 -13.88 22.05
N VAL A 44 -10.53 -14.26 20.88
CA VAL A 44 -11.51 -15.35 20.73
C VAL A 44 -10.88 -16.72 20.44
N LYS A 45 -9.55 -16.85 20.54
CA LYS A 45 -8.78 -18.09 20.32
C LYS A 45 -9.01 -18.73 18.94
N ILE A 46 -9.28 -17.92 17.92
CA ILE A 46 -9.35 -18.38 16.53
C ILE A 46 -7.93 -18.71 16.03
N PRO A 47 -7.73 -19.89 15.40
CA PRO A 47 -6.44 -20.23 14.80
C PRO A 47 -6.00 -19.19 13.76
N LYS A 48 -4.71 -18.85 13.73
CA LYS A 48 -4.14 -17.86 12.80
C LYS A 48 -4.52 -18.15 11.33
N ALA A 49 -4.50 -19.41 10.91
CA ALA A 49 -4.89 -19.81 9.55
C ALA A 49 -6.32 -19.37 9.19
N LYS A 50 -7.27 -19.51 10.13
CA LYS A 50 -8.66 -19.09 9.92
C LYS A 50 -8.81 -17.57 9.96
N ALA A 51 -8.05 -16.88 10.80
CA ALA A 51 -8.00 -15.42 10.82
C ALA A 51 -7.44 -14.86 9.50
N MET A 52 -6.42 -15.49 8.94
CA MET A 52 -5.86 -15.12 7.63
C MET A 52 -6.84 -15.39 6.49
N ALA A 53 -7.53 -16.53 6.49
CA ALA A 53 -8.57 -16.80 5.49
C ALA A 53 -9.71 -15.75 5.55
N ASN A 54 -10.09 -15.29 6.74
CA ASN A 54 -11.07 -14.20 6.88
C ASN A 54 -10.53 -12.86 6.34
N LEU A 55 -9.24 -12.58 6.54
CA LEU A 55 -8.59 -11.39 5.99
C LEU A 55 -8.55 -11.44 4.46
N GLU A 56 -8.20 -12.57 3.87
CA GLU A 56 -8.17 -12.75 2.40
C GLU A 56 -9.55 -12.50 1.77
N GLN A 57 -10.64 -12.80 2.49
CA GLN A 57 -12.01 -12.55 2.05
C GLN A 57 -12.55 -11.18 2.48
N HIS A 58 -11.73 -10.31 3.08
CA HIS A 58 -12.18 -9.04 3.60
C HIS A 58 -12.42 -8.03 2.46
N PRO A 59 -13.67 -7.57 2.24
CA PRO A 59 -14.00 -6.75 1.07
C PRO A 59 -13.25 -5.42 1.04
N GLU A 60 -13.00 -4.80 2.19
CA GLU A 60 -12.21 -3.55 2.23
C GLU A 60 -10.74 -3.77 1.89
N LEU A 61 -10.15 -4.93 2.20
CA LEU A 61 -8.76 -5.21 1.80
C LEU A 61 -8.66 -5.35 0.29
N SER A 62 -9.64 -6.01 -0.33
CA SER A 62 -9.71 -6.11 -1.79
C SER A 62 -9.83 -4.74 -2.46
N LYS A 63 -10.68 -3.85 -1.94
CA LYS A 63 -10.80 -2.47 -2.45
C LYS A 63 -9.50 -1.67 -2.29
N ILE A 64 -8.84 -1.79 -1.13
CA ILE A 64 -7.56 -1.11 -0.88
C ILE A 64 -6.49 -1.64 -1.83
N ASP A 65 -6.39 -2.95 -2.02
CA ASP A 65 -5.42 -3.57 -2.91
C ASP A 65 -5.65 -3.14 -4.38
N GLN A 66 -6.92 -3.03 -4.81
CA GLN A 66 -7.27 -2.48 -6.12
C GLN A 66 -6.84 -1.02 -6.27
N ALA A 67 -7.20 -0.16 -5.31
CA ALA A 67 -6.83 1.25 -5.32
C ALA A 67 -5.30 1.44 -5.31
N LEU A 68 -4.58 0.66 -4.51
CA LEU A 68 -3.11 0.66 -4.49
C LEU A 68 -2.53 0.28 -5.85
N ASN A 69 -3.09 -0.74 -6.50
CA ASN A 69 -2.64 -1.14 -7.83
C ASN A 69 -2.89 -0.06 -8.89
N GLU A 70 -4.04 0.59 -8.86
CA GLU A 70 -4.38 1.70 -9.76
C GLU A 70 -3.46 2.90 -9.55
N LEU A 71 -3.25 3.33 -8.29
CA LEU A 71 -2.37 4.44 -7.95
C LEU A 71 -0.92 4.17 -8.34
N ARG A 72 -0.41 2.97 -8.05
CA ARG A 72 0.94 2.55 -8.45
C ARG A 72 1.09 2.49 -9.96
N SER A 73 0.08 2.00 -10.68
CA SER A 73 0.09 1.96 -12.14
C SER A 73 0.11 3.36 -12.74
N ALA A 74 -0.67 4.29 -12.16
CA ALA A 74 -0.68 5.70 -12.58
C ALA A 74 0.69 6.35 -12.39
N THR A 75 1.36 6.14 -11.24
CA THR A 75 2.72 6.63 -11.00
C THR A 75 3.74 6.03 -11.98
N GLN A 76 3.68 4.72 -12.23
CA GLN A 76 4.61 4.05 -13.16
C GLN A 76 4.41 4.49 -14.61
N HIS A 77 3.16 4.74 -15.04
CA HIS A 77 2.88 5.22 -16.39
C HIS A 77 3.42 6.64 -16.62
N GLN A 78 3.44 7.48 -15.58
CA GLN A 78 3.97 8.84 -15.65
C GLN A 78 5.49 8.91 -15.69
N MET A 79 6.19 7.84 -15.32
CA MET A 79 7.65 7.72 -15.28
C MET A 79 8.28 7.17 -16.58
N ARG A 80 7.48 6.89 -17.62
CA ARG A 80 7.92 6.26 -18.88
C ARG A 80 7.84 7.22 -20.06
#